data_AF-A0A3Q9RNC8-F1
#
_entry.id   AF-A0A3Q9RNC8-F1
#
_cell.length_a   1.000
_cell.length_b   1.000
_cell.length_c   1.000
_cell.angle_alpha   90.00
_cell.angle_beta   90.00
_cell.angle_gamma   90.00
#
_symmetry.space_group_name_H-M   'P 1'
#
loop_
_entity.id
_entity.type
_entity.pdbx_description
1 polymer ?
#
loop_
_entity_poly.entity_id
_entity_poly.type
_entity_poly.pdbx_seq_one_letter_code
_entity_poly.pdbx_strand_id
1 'polypeptide(L)'
;MIKQSLMIISFSISLLLLQGCNDSAEEVKSEDKQEVSQLESTKPKEKVEPSETKNLKNSLTIDEFNAMFKQDPEETQYPHGKFELKDGTIVNADYLMYGESSVFDYAMVTFYEDKLAKIQVDTESNIEDIEKGLGVSFKNAIVEPYKFGEGYEIIFNEIFTDENITRLPNEWD
;
A
#
# COMPACT_ATOMS: atom_id res chain seq x y z
N MET A 1 -5.90 -17.69 49.62
CA MET A 1 -5.05 -18.83 49.19
C MET A 1 -4.66 -18.60 47.74
N ILE A 2 -3.41 -18.21 47.50
CA ILE A 2 -2.88 -17.83 46.19
C ILE A 2 -1.99 -18.99 45.73
N LYS A 3 -2.29 -19.61 44.58
CA LYS A 3 -1.39 -20.56 43.93
C LYS A 3 -0.79 -19.89 42.70
N GLN A 4 0.49 -19.55 42.80
CA GLN A 4 1.36 -19.23 41.67
C GLN A 4 1.62 -20.51 40.87
N SER A 5 1.59 -20.42 39.54
CA SER A 5 2.28 -21.37 38.67
C SER A 5 3.02 -20.58 37.61
N LEU A 6 4.33 -20.58 37.79
CA LEU A 6 5.34 -20.04 36.90
C LEU A 6 5.67 -21.15 35.89
N MET A 7 5.41 -20.92 34.61
CA MET A 7 5.82 -21.84 33.55
C MET A 7 6.85 -21.13 32.67
N ILE A 8 8.11 -21.50 32.85
CA ILE A 8 9.24 -21.08 32.02
C ILE A 8 9.33 -22.08 30.89
N ILE A 9 9.18 -21.63 29.64
CA ILE A 9 9.51 -22.42 28.45
C ILE A 9 10.67 -21.71 27.75
N SER A 10 11.82 -22.37 27.77
CA SER A 10 13.05 -21.97 27.08
C SER A 10 13.08 -22.68 25.74
N PHE A 11 13.10 -21.94 24.63
CA PHE A 11 13.40 -22.49 23.30
C PHE A 11 14.60 -21.76 22.72
N SER A 12 15.75 -22.43 22.77
CA SER A 12 16.92 -22.10 21.97
C SER A 12 16.78 -22.78 20.61
N ILE A 13 16.80 -22.03 19.52
CA ILE A 13 16.99 -22.58 18.17
C ILE A 13 18.22 -21.95 17.55
N SER A 14 19.12 -22.85 17.15
CA SER A 14 20.48 -22.62 16.70
C SER A 14 20.59 -21.94 15.34
N LEU A 15 21.63 -21.12 15.26
CA LEU A 15 22.21 -20.48 14.08
C LEU A 15 22.71 -21.53 13.07
N LEU A 16 22.38 -21.37 11.78
CA LEU A 16 23.07 -22.01 10.66
C LEU A 16 23.52 -20.94 9.66
N LEU A 17 24.84 -20.72 9.62
CA LEU A 17 25.53 -19.97 8.58
C LEU A 17 25.86 -20.93 7.44
N LEU A 18 25.36 -20.67 6.23
CA LEU A 18 25.97 -21.18 5.00
C LEU A 18 26.63 -20.03 4.26
N GLN A 19 27.96 -20.00 4.33
CA GLN A 19 28.81 -19.34 3.35
C GLN A 19 29.14 -20.37 2.26
N GLY A 20 28.87 -20.02 1.01
CA GLY A 20 29.29 -20.77 -0.17
C GLY A 20 29.96 -19.81 -1.15
N CYS A 21 31.27 -19.63 -1.00
CA CYS A 21 32.13 -19.13 -2.06
C CYS A 21 32.16 -20.17 -3.18
N ASN A 22 32.04 -19.74 -4.44
CA ASN A 22 32.55 -20.52 -5.55
C ASN A 22 33.29 -19.58 -6.50
N ASP A 23 34.59 -19.75 -6.52
CA ASP A 23 35.59 -19.11 -7.35
C ASP A 23 36.08 -20.15 -8.36
N SER A 24 36.23 -19.77 -9.64
CA SER A 24 37.01 -20.39 -10.73
C SER A 24 36.25 -20.22 -12.05
N ALA A 25 36.66 -19.33 -12.96
CA ALA A 25 37.88 -19.28 -13.78
C ALA A 25 37.57 -19.75 -15.21
N GLU A 26 37.69 -18.85 -16.20
CA GLU A 26 38.52 -19.06 -17.40
C GLU A 26 38.55 -17.79 -18.27
N GLU A 27 39.76 -17.27 -18.47
CA GLU A 27 40.11 -16.38 -19.56
C GLU A 27 40.12 -17.16 -20.88
N VAL A 28 39.48 -16.63 -21.93
CA VAL A 28 40.01 -16.76 -23.30
C VAL A 28 39.92 -15.42 -24.01
N LYS A 29 41.12 -14.99 -24.40
CA LYS A 29 41.51 -13.81 -25.15
C LYS A 29 41.17 -13.97 -26.63
N SER A 30 40.59 -12.95 -27.27
CA SER A 30 40.83 -12.68 -28.69
C SER A 30 40.65 -11.20 -29.02
N GLU A 31 41.59 -10.68 -29.80
CA GLU A 31 41.80 -9.26 -30.12
C GLU A 31 40.85 -8.75 -31.21
N ASP A 32 40.30 -7.57 -30.93
CA ASP A 32 40.26 -6.35 -31.76
C ASP A 32 39.89 -6.43 -33.25
N LYS A 33 38.76 -5.79 -33.59
CA LYS A 33 38.61 -5.02 -34.83
C LYS A 33 37.54 -3.93 -34.67
N GLN A 34 38.04 -2.71 -34.64
CA GLN A 34 37.36 -1.42 -34.73
C GLN A 34 36.58 -1.26 -36.05
N GLU A 35 35.29 -0.91 -36.00
CA GLU A 35 34.64 -0.06 -37.02
C GLU A 35 33.40 0.64 -36.45
N VAL A 36 33.39 1.96 -36.60
CA VAL A 36 32.34 2.89 -36.20
C VAL A 36 31.20 2.85 -37.21
N SER A 37 29.96 2.70 -36.76
CA SER A 37 28.79 3.14 -37.52
C SER A 37 27.78 3.79 -36.59
N GLN A 38 27.83 5.13 -36.55
CA GLN A 38 26.68 5.96 -36.25
C GLN A 38 25.71 5.83 -37.42
N LEU A 39 24.45 5.47 -37.19
CA LEU A 39 23.30 6.15 -37.81
C LEU A 39 21.96 5.68 -37.19
N GLU A 40 21.13 6.67 -36.87
CA GLU A 40 19.66 6.68 -36.87
C GLU A 40 18.90 5.93 -35.78
N SER A 41 18.90 6.53 -34.59
CA SER A 41 17.74 6.52 -33.71
C SER A 41 16.68 7.49 -34.24
N THR A 42 15.61 6.96 -34.82
CA THR A 42 14.37 7.72 -35.07
C THR A 42 13.22 6.98 -34.39
N LYS A 43 13.15 7.08 -33.05
CA LYS A 43 11.95 6.71 -32.30
C LYS A 43 10.90 7.80 -32.53
N PRO A 44 9.67 7.47 -32.98
CA PRO A 44 8.61 8.46 -33.11
C PRO A 44 8.39 9.15 -31.76
N LYS A 45 8.52 10.47 -31.74
CA LYS A 45 8.05 11.33 -30.66
C LYS A 45 6.53 11.16 -30.60
N GLU A 46 6.08 10.24 -29.76
CA GLU A 46 4.70 10.20 -29.32
C GLU A 46 4.40 11.55 -28.69
N LYS A 47 3.44 12.23 -29.29
CA LYS A 47 2.95 13.53 -28.88
C LYS A 47 2.24 13.30 -27.54
N VAL A 48 2.96 13.49 -26.44
CA VAL A 48 2.37 13.59 -25.10
C VAL A 48 1.39 14.76 -25.17
N GLU A 49 0.11 14.44 -25.24
CA GLU A 49 -0.94 15.43 -25.04
C GLU A 49 -0.72 16.09 -23.67
N PRO A 50 -0.93 17.41 -23.55
CA PRO A 50 -0.87 18.06 -22.24
C PRO A 50 -1.95 17.40 -21.39
N SER A 51 -1.55 16.63 -20.37
CA SER A 51 -2.50 16.04 -19.45
C SER A 51 -3.28 17.19 -18.83
N GLU A 52 -4.57 17.27 -19.14
CA GLU A 52 -5.47 18.21 -18.50
C GLU A 52 -5.26 18.09 -16.99
N THR A 53 -4.93 19.22 -16.36
CA THR A 53 -4.84 19.31 -14.91
C THR A 53 -6.27 19.12 -14.39
N LYS A 54 -6.70 17.87 -14.23
CA LYS A 54 -7.99 17.54 -13.61
C LYS A 54 -8.00 18.22 -12.24
N ASN A 55 -9.02 19.03 -11.97
CA ASN A 55 -9.26 19.55 -10.63
C ASN A 55 -9.54 18.36 -9.71
N LEU A 56 -8.52 17.95 -8.95
CA LEU A 56 -8.64 16.89 -7.96
C LEU A 56 -9.61 17.33 -6.85
N LYS A 57 -10.43 16.41 -6.36
CA LYS A 57 -11.34 16.67 -5.25
C LYS A 57 -10.57 16.74 -3.93
N ASN A 58 -11.15 17.39 -2.92
CA ASN A 58 -10.60 17.39 -1.56
C ASN A 58 -10.99 16.15 -0.74
N SER A 59 -12.00 15.40 -1.18
CA SER A 59 -12.51 14.19 -0.53
C SER A 59 -13.33 13.37 -1.52
N LEU A 60 -13.52 12.09 -1.22
CA LEU A 60 -14.37 11.15 -1.96
C LEU A 60 -15.38 10.52 -1.01
N THR A 61 -16.60 10.34 -1.48
CA THR A 61 -17.64 9.54 -0.81
C THR A 61 -17.49 8.06 -1.10
N ILE A 62 -18.18 7.21 -0.33
CA ILE A 62 -18.18 5.77 -0.56
C ILE A 62 -18.76 5.42 -1.94
N ASP A 63 -19.83 6.11 -2.34
CA ASP A 63 -20.52 5.87 -3.62
C ASP A 63 -19.63 6.25 -4.81
N GLU A 64 -18.91 7.37 -4.70
CA GLU A 64 -17.96 7.79 -5.74
C GLU A 64 -16.81 6.79 -5.87
N PHE A 65 -16.31 6.26 -4.75
CA PHE A 65 -15.25 5.25 -4.75
C PHE A 65 -15.73 3.92 -5.34
N ASN A 66 -16.90 3.43 -4.91
CA ASN A 66 -17.53 2.21 -5.44
C ASN A 66 -17.91 2.32 -6.93
N ALA A 67 -18.10 3.53 -7.46
CA ALA A 67 -18.31 3.73 -8.89
C ALA A 67 -17.03 3.54 -9.72
N MET A 68 -15.85 3.68 -9.08
CA MET A 68 -14.53 3.56 -9.73
C MET A 68 -13.89 2.19 -9.50
N PHE A 69 -14.10 1.60 -8.33
CA PHE A 69 -13.41 0.39 -7.88
C PHE A 69 -14.41 -0.65 -7.37
N LYS A 70 -14.02 -1.92 -7.48
CA LYS A 70 -14.86 -3.04 -7.03
C LYS A 70 -14.31 -3.60 -5.73
N GLN A 71 -15.20 -3.79 -4.76
CA GLN A 71 -14.87 -4.52 -3.55
C GLN A 71 -14.46 -5.95 -3.89
N ASP A 72 -13.49 -6.48 -3.16
CA ASP A 72 -13.05 -7.85 -3.30
C ASP A 72 -14.14 -8.80 -2.75
N PRO A 73 -14.71 -9.70 -3.57
CA PRO A 73 -15.73 -10.64 -3.11
C PRO A 73 -15.19 -11.77 -2.21
N GLU A 74 -13.87 -11.97 -2.16
CA GLU A 74 -13.24 -12.99 -1.31
C GLU A 74 -12.94 -12.47 0.10
N GLU A 75 -12.96 -11.15 0.29
CA GLU A 75 -12.67 -10.50 1.56
C GLU A 75 -13.93 -10.19 2.37
N THR A 76 -13.78 -10.21 3.70
CA THR A 76 -14.85 -9.79 4.60
C THR A 76 -14.93 -8.27 4.64
N GLN A 77 -16.09 -7.73 4.29
CA GLN A 77 -16.37 -6.29 4.33
C GLN A 77 -16.98 -5.91 5.68
N TYR A 78 -16.58 -4.78 6.25
CA TYR A 78 -17.06 -4.31 7.56
C TYR A 78 -17.81 -2.98 7.43
N PRO A 79 -19.04 -2.97 6.88
CA PRO A 79 -19.88 -1.78 6.91
C PRO A 79 -20.22 -1.42 8.36
N HIS A 80 -20.04 -0.15 8.72
CA HIS A 80 -20.12 0.34 10.10
C HIS A 80 -19.25 -0.43 11.11
N GLY A 81 -18.08 -0.90 10.66
CA GLY A 81 -17.07 -1.57 11.47
C GLY A 81 -16.66 -0.78 12.70
N LYS A 82 -16.37 -1.49 13.80
CA LYS A 82 -15.98 -0.89 15.07
C LYS A 82 -14.47 -0.71 15.13
N PHE A 83 -14.04 0.49 15.43
CA PHE A 83 -12.65 0.81 15.75
C PHE A 83 -12.60 1.19 17.23
N GLU A 84 -11.71 0.54 17.99
CA GLU A 84 -11.36 0.98 19.34
C GLU A 84 -10.15 1.91 19.23
N LEU A 85 -10.28 3.13 19.74
CA LEU A 85 -9.18 4.10 19.83
C LEU A 85 -8.35 3.85 21.10
N LYS A 86 -7.13 4.38 21.14
CA LYS A 86 -6.23 4.23 22.30
C LYS A 86 -6.73 4.83 23.61
N ASP A 87 -7.70 5.74 23.56
CA ASP A 87 -8.36 6.29 24.75
C ASP A 87 -9.56 5.43 25.22
N GLY A 88 -9.86 4.32 24.53
CA GLY A 88 -10.99 3.44 24.78
C GLY A 88 -12.29 3.87 24.11
N THR A 89 -12.29 4.97 23.35
CA THR A 89 -13.44 5.41 22.55
C THR A 89 -13.70 4.41 21.43
N ILE A 90 -14.96 4.09 21.17
CA ILE A 90 -15.37 3.29 20.02
C ILE A 90 -15.94 4.23 18.95
N VAL A 91 -15.37 4.19 17.76
CA VAL A 91 -15.89 4.88 16.57
C VAL A 91 -16.33 3.86 15.52
N ASN A 92 -17.38 4.19 14.79
CA ASN A 92 -17.88 3.36 13.70
C ASN A 92 -17.53 4.00 12.36
N ALA A 93 -16.93 3.21 11.47
CA ALA A 93 -16.55 3.61 10.13
C ALA A 93 -16.68 2.41 9.19
N ASP A 94 -16.92 2.64 7.91
CA ASP A 94 -16.88 1.56 6.93
C ASP A 94 -15.43 1.18 6.66
N TYR A 95 -15.11 -0.10 6.76
CA TYR A 95 -13.78 -0.65 6.50
C TYR A 95 -13.92 -1.73 5.43
N LEU A 96 -13.43 -1.41 4.24
CA LEU A 96 -13.78 -2.11 3.00
C LEU A 96 -12.52 -2.48 2.23
N MET A 97 -12.54 -3.65 1.62
CA MET A 97 -11.44 -4.26 0.89
C MET A 97 -11.78 -4.26 -0.60
N TYR A 98 -10.86 -3.75 -1.42
CA TYR A 98 -11.01 -3.64 -2.87
C TYR A 98 -9.90 -4.44 -3.55
N GLY A 99 -10.29 -5.23 -4.55
CA GLY A 99 -9.36 -6.02 -5.34
C GLY A 99 -8.68 -5.21 -6.44
N GLU A 100 -7.99 -5.92 -7.33
CA GLU A 100 -7.17 -5.36 -8.40
C GLU A 100 -7.90 -4.31 -9.25
N SER A 101 -7.18 -3.23 -9.53
CA SER A 101 -7.59 -2.15 -10.41
C SER A 101 -6.39 -1.62 -11.23
N SER A 102 -6.62 -0.63 -12.08
CA SER A 102 -5.51 0.05 -12.77
C SER A 102 -4.68 0.97 -11.85
N VAL A 103 -5.05 1.13 -10.59
CA VAL A 103 -4.39 2.05 -9.63
C VAL A 103 -3.64 1.29 -8.55
N PHE A 104 -4.14 0.11 -8.15
CA PHE A 104 -3.59 -0.72 -7.08
C PHE A 104 -3.93 -2.18 -7.33
N ASP A 105 -3.11 -3.07 -6.80
CA ASP A 105 -3.35 -4.52 -6.82
C ASP A 105 -4.34 -4.91 -5.73
N TYR A 106 -4.30 -4.20 -4.60
CA TYR A 106 -5.24 -4.34 -3.50
C TYR A 106 -5.36 -3.03 -2.70
N ALA A 107 -6.53 -2.77 -2.11
CA ALA A 107 -6.70 -1.63 -1.22
C ALA A 107 -7.61 -1.91 -0.03
N MET A 108 -7.20 -1.45 1.15
CA MET A 108 -8.06 -1.37 2.34
C MET A 108 -8.43 0.08 2.58
N VAL A 109 -9.73 0.36 2.63
CA VAL A 109 -10.25 1.72 2.61
C VAL A 109 -11.18 1.93 3.79
N THR A 110 -10.95 3.01 4.53
CA THR A 110 -11.81 3.45 5.63
C THR A 110 -12.61 4.68 5.21
N PHE A 111 -13.93 4.61 5.31
CA PHE A 111 -14.83 5.76 5.17
C PHE A 111 -15.44 6.13 6.52
N TYR A 112 -15.33 7.39 6.90
CA TYR A 112 -15.91 7.93 8.13
C TYR A 112 -16.81 9.12 7.78
N GLU A 113 -18.06 9.09 8.26
CA GLU A 113 -19.09 10.08 7.90
C GLU A 113 -19.23 10.25 6.37
N ASP A 114 -19.25 9.13 5.64
CA ASP A 114 -19.35 9.08 4.17
C ASP A 114 -18.20 9.80 3.43
N LYS A 115 -17.02 9.86 4.05
CA LYS A 115 -15.82 10.45 3.45
C LYS A 115 -14.61 9.55 3.61
N LEU A 116 -13.80 9.49 2.57
CA LEU A 116 -12.51 8.81 2.59
C LEU A 116 -11.66 9.36 3.74
N ALA A 117 -11.37 8.50 4.71
CA ALA A 117 -10.64 8.82 5.92
C ALA A 117 -9.21 8.27 5.89
N LYS A 118 -9.05 7.05 5.37
CA LYS A 118 -7.77 6.38 5.20
C LYS A 118 -7.84 5.39 4.05
N ILE A 119 -6.74 5.21 3.33
CA ILE A 119 -6.55 4.13 2.37
C ILE A 119 -5.14 3.57 2.49
N GLN A 120 -5.03 2.26 2.54
CA GLN A 120 -3.79 1.52 2.38
C GLN A 120 -3.85 0.84 1.00
N VAL A 121 -2.90 1.14 0.13
CA VAL A 121 -2.82 0.56 -1.22
C VAL A 121 -1.56 -0.27 -1.36
N ASP A 122 -1.74 -1.49 -1.85
CA ASP A 122 -0.66 -2.35 -2.35
C ASP A 122 -0.48 -2.10 -3.85
N THR A 123 0.68 -1.59 -4.25
CA THR A 123 0.94 -1.23 -5.65
C THR A 123 2.42 -0.91 -5.92
N GLU A 124 2.86 -1.17 -7.15
CA GLU A 124 4.13 -0.67 -7.70
C GLU A 124 4.03 0.78 -8.22
N SER A 125 2.83 1.35 -8.31
CA SER A 125 2.60 2.71 -8.82
C SER A 125 3.21 3.76 -7.89
N ASN A 126 3.70 4.87 -8.47
CA ASN A 126 4.16 6.00 -7.67
C ASN A 126 2.97 6.82 -7.14
N ILE A 127 3.23 7.63 -6.10
CA ILE A 127 2.19 8.41 -5.41
C ILE A 127 1.41 9.39 -6.31
N GLU A 128 2.03 9.98 -7.33
CA GLU A 128 1.38 10.94 -8.23
C GLU A 128 0.35 10.25 -9.14
N ASP A 129 0.64 9.03 -9.58
CA ASP A 129 -0.27 8.25 -10.40
C ASP A 129 -1.43 7.70 -9.56
N ILE A 130 -1.18 7.36 -8.29
CA ILE A 130 -2.24 7.01 -7.34
C ILE A 130 -3.15 8.21 -7.08
N GLU A 131 -2.61 9.41 -6.84
CA GLU A 131 -3.41 10.64 -6.63
C GLU A 131 -4.33 10.93 -7.83
N LYS A 132 -3.79 10.82 -9.05
CA LYS A 132 -4.57 10.98 -10.29
C LYS A 132 -5.61 9.88 -10.48
N GLY A 133 -5.23 8.64 -10.18
CA GLY A 133 -6.08 7.45 -10.33
C GLY A 133 -7.28 7.46 -9.38
N LEU A 134 -7.07 7.88 -8.13
CA LEU A 134 -8.14 8.08 -7.16
C LEU A 134 -8.97 9.34 -7.45
N GLY A 135 -8.39 10.36 -8.09
CA GLY A 135 -9.09 11.61 -8.41
C GLY A 135 -9.31 12.51 -7.18
N VAL A 136 -8.52 12.33 -6.13
CA VAL A 136 -8.56 13.09 -4.87
C VAL A 136 -7.17 13.61 -4.55
N SER A 137 -7.08 14.84 -4.05
CA SER A 137 -5.79 15.45 -3.73
C SER A 137 -5.28 15.00 -2.37
N PHE A 138 -3.99 14.69 -2.30
CA PHE A 138 -3.27 14.31 -1.09
C PHE A 138 -2.63 15.50 -0.38
N LYS A 139 -2.86 16.73 -0.84
CA LYS A 139 -2.22 17.94 -0.29
C LYS A 139 -2.37 18.10 1.24
N ASN A 140 -3.48 17.63 1.80
CA ASN A 140 -3.77 17.70 3.24
C ASN A 140 -3.78 16.31 3.89
N ALA A 141 -3.31 15.28 3.19
CA ALA A 141 -3.20 13.93 3.71
C ALA A 141 -1.78 13.70 4.25
N ILE A 142 -1.67 12.81 5.21
CA ILE A 142 -0.39 12.20 5.58
C ILE A 142 -0.18 11.02 4.61
N VAL A 143 1.00 10.95 3.98
CA VAL A 143 1.36 9.86 3.07
C VAL A 143 2.61 9.18 3.59
N GLU A 144 2.51 7.88 3.83
CA GLU A 144 3.58 7.05 4.38
C GLU A 144 3.76 5.78 3.55
N PRO A 145 4.95 5.16 3.53
CA PRO A 145 5.11 3.82 2.96
C PRO A 145 4.22 2.82 3.69
N TYR A 146 3.57 1.92 2.94
CA TYR A 146 2.75 0.89 3.56
C TYR A 146 3.62 -0.10 4.36
N LYS A 147 3.27 -0.32 5.64
CA LYS A 147 4.12 -1.06 6.59
C LYS A 147 4.20 -2.56 6.33
N PHE A 148 3.22 -3.13 5.61
CA PHE A 148 3.05 -4.58 5.47
C PHE A 148 3.12 -5.08 4.02
N GLY A 149 3.47 -4.22 3.06
CA GLY A 149 3.51 -4.55 1.64
C GLY A 149 4.29 -3.51 0.85
N GLU A 150 4.05 -3.48 -0.45
CA GLU A 150 4.54 -2.42 -1.33
C GLU A 150 3.47 -1.32 -1.44
N GLY A 151 3.83 -0.11 -1.88
CA GLY A 151 2.88 1.00 -1.98
C GLY A 151 2.80 1.91 -0.74
N TYR A 152 1.60 2.38 -0.42
CA TYR A 152 1.40 3.56 0.42
C TYR A 152 0.20 3.46 1.38
N GLU A 153 0.32 4.14 2.51
CA GLU A 153 -0.79 4.51 3.37
C GLU A 153 -1.06 6.02 3.25
N ILE A 154 -2.29 6.39 2.94
CA ILE A 154 -2.74 7.77 2.74
C ILE A 154 -3.86 8.06 3.74
N ILE A 155 -3.63 9.03 4.63
CA ILE A 155 -4.47 9.31 5.78
C ILE A 155 -5.02 10.72 5.67
N PHE A 156 -6.33 10.83 5.44
CA PHE A 156 -7.06 12.10 5.33
C PHE A 156 -7.65 12.54 6.67
N ASN A 157 -7.84 11.59 7.60
CA ASN A 157 -8.33 11.83 8.95
C ASN A 157 -7.43 11.13 9.97
N GLU A 158 -6.74 11.94 10.78
CA GLU A 158 -5.74 11.47 11.73
C GLU A 158 -6.29 10.53 12.81
N ILE A 159 -7.62 10.54 13.08
CA ILE A 159 -8.23 9.57 14.02
C ILE A 159 -7.94 8.12 13.60
N PHE A 160 -7.75 7.88 12.30
CA PHE A 160 -7.52 6.55 11.73
C PHE A 160 -6.04 6.23 11.48
N THR A 161 -5.10 7.02 12.00
CA THR A 161 -3.69 6.61 12.02
C THR A 161 -3.53 5.38 12.90
N ASP A 162 -2.58 4.50 12.57
CA ASP A 162 -2.30 3.30 13.38
C ASP A 162 -1.92 3.68 14.82
N GLU A 163 -1.34 4.86 15.02
CA GLU A 163 -0.97 5.37 16.33
C GLU A 163 -2.17 5.75 17.19
N ASN A 164 -3.38 5.85 16.61
CA ASN A 164 -4.61 6.19 17.33
C ASN A 164 -5.54 4.99 17.51
N ILE A 165 -5.36 3.91 16.74
CA ILE A 165 -6.18 2.70 16.82
C ILE A 165 -5.57 1.68 17.81
N THR A 166 -6.42 1.06 18.61
CA THR A 166 -6.12 -0.10 19.47
C THR A 166 -6.67 -1.39 18.89
N ARG A 167 -7.86 -1.34 18.28
CA ARG A 167 -8.52 -2.53 17.71
C ARG A 167 -9.24 -2.19 16.42
N LEU A 168 -9.01 -2.98 15.39
CA LEU A 168 -9.64 -2.89 14.06
C LEU A 168 -10.95 -3.67 14.00
N PRO A 169 -11.83 -3.41 13.00
CA PRO A 169 -13.12 -4.09 12.86
C PRO A 169 -13.04 -5.62 12.78
N ASN A 170 -12.03 -6.16 12.10
CA ASN A 170 -11.80 -7.60 11.93
C ASN A 170 -11.32 -8.32 13.20
N GLU A 171 -10.96 -7.56 14.24
CA GLU A 171 -10.43 -8.13 15.48
C GLU A 171 -11.51 -8.30 16.55
N TRP A 172 -12.77 -7.93 16.28
CA TRP A 172 -13.88 -8.00 17.25
C TRP A 172 -14.52 -9.37 17.42
N ASP A 173 -14.29 -10.26 16.47
CA ASP A 173 -14.86 -11.62 16.42
C ASP A 173 -14.14 -12.62 17.33
#